data_AF-A0A7S1ZG21-F1
#
_entry.id   AF-A0A7S1ZG21-F1
#
_cell.length_a   1.000
_cell.length_b   1.000
_cell.length_c   1.000
_cell.angle_alpha   90.00
_cell.angle_beta   90.00
_cell.angle_gamma   90.00
#
_symmetry.space_group_name_H-M   'P 1'
#
loop_
_entity.id
_entity.type
_entity.pdbx_description
1 polymer ?
#
loop_
_entity_poly.entity_id
_entity_poly.type
_entity_poly.pdbx_seq_one_letter_code
_entity_poly.pdbx_strand_id
1 'polypeptide(L)'
;QDAYTPAIPPVTDVTARDGNPYDPPCLWVDTFKAIEEAQKFIYVAGWAVWTDLHLLRDPETGHLGELLVRKAEEGVRVLVMVWDEAMSTDVYPCGLMGTHDEATQKYFGNTKVEVFLAPRQKNKAKLLERNWVGTTYTHHQKCVLVDGPIEGDSTRRRLKAFVGGIDLTD
;
A
#
# COMPACT_ATOMS: atom_id res chain seq x y z
N GLN A 1 0.27 1.90 -18.47
CA GLN A 1 0.86 0.68 -17.91
C GLN A 1 0.43 0.71 -16.46
N ASP A 2 -0.42 -0.24 -16.09
CA ASP A 2 -1.38 -0.07 -15.01
C ASP A 2 -1.04 -1.03 -13.86
N ALA A 3 -1.98 -1.30 -12.97
CA ALA A 3 -1.78 -2.22 -11.84
C ALA A 3 -1.28 -3.61 -12.26
N TYR A 4 -1.76 -4.09 -13.41
CA TYR A 4 -1.40 -5.38 -13.98
C TYR A 4 -1.08 -5.23 -15.47
N THR A 5 -0.02 -5.90 -15.93
CA THR A 5 0.26 -6.03 -17.36
C THR A 5 -0.17 -7.42 -17.84
N PRO A 6 -1.02 -7.55 -18.88
CA PRO A 6 -1.47 -8.86 -19.36
C PRO A 6 -0.32 -9.74 -19.85
N ALA A 7 -0.55 -11.05 -19.86
CA ALA A 7 0.45 -12.06 -20.23
C ALA A 7 0.99 -11.90 -21.66
N ILE A 8 0.20 -11.28 -22.54
CA ILE A 8 0.68 -10.78 -23.84
C ILE A 8 0.96 -9.29 -23.64
N PRO A 9 2.24 -8.86 -23.66
CA PRO A 9 2.60 -7.45 -23.56
C PRO A 9 1.86 -6.64 -24.62
N PRO A 10 1.18 -5.54 -24.25
CA PRO A 10 0.57 -4.64 -25.24
C PRO A 10 1.63 -3.90 -26.07
N VAL A 11 2.89 -3.95 -25.65
CA VAL A 11 4.05 -3.37 -26.33
C VAL A 11 4.94 -4.52 -26.79
N THR A 12 4.87 -4.87 -28.08
CA THR A 12 5.62 -5.99 -28.67
C THR A 12 6.81 -5.54 -29.53
N ASP A 13 6.75 -4.31 -30.04
CA ASP A 13 7.66 -3.85 -31.10
C ASP A 13 8.77 -2.92 -30.57
N VAL A 14 8.92 -2.84 -29.26
CA VAL A 14 9.94 -2.01 -28.59
C VAL A 14 11.07 -2.90 -28.10
N THR A 15 12.29 -2.54 -28.48
CA THR A 15 13.51 -3.20 -28.02
C THR A 15 14.13 -2.42 -26.87
N ALA A 16 14.50 -3.12 -25.80
CA ALA A 16 15.26 -2.57 -24.69
C ALA A 16 16.71 -2.27 -25.10
N ARG A 17 17.43 -1.54 -24.24
CA ARG A 17 18.80 -1.09 -24.50
C ARG A 17 19.80 -2.24 -24.71
N ASP A 18 19.51 -3.41 -24.15
CA ASP A 18 20.29 -4.63 -24.24
C ASP A 18 19.99 -5.46 -25.51
N GLY A 19 19.05 -5.01 -26.36
CA GLY A 19 18.66 -5.70 -27.58
C GLY A 19 17.53 -6.73 -27.40
N ASN A 20 17.07 -6.95 -26.17
CA ASN A 20 15.96 -7.85 -25.89
C ASN A 20 14.59 -7.14 -26.10
N PRO A 21 13.50 -7.88 -26.33
CA PRO A 21 12.15 -7.30 -26.30
C PRO A 21 11.89 -6.60 -24.96
N TYR A 22 11.20 -5.45 -25.01
CA TYR A 22 10.78 -4.76 -23.79
C TYR A 22 9.89 -5.67 -22.94
N ASP A 23 10.34 -5.96 -21.71
CA ASP A 23 9.57 -6.69 -20.72
C ASP A 23 8.86 -5.69 -19.79
N PRO A 24 7.54 -5.50 -19.93
CA PRO A 24 6.81 -4.53 -19.12
C PRO A 24 6.70 -4.98 -17.65
N PRO A 25 7.09 -4.14 -16.66
CA PRO A 25 6.85 -4.46 -15.26
C PRO A 25 5.36 -4.64 -14.93
N CYS A 26 5.09 -5.32 -13.82
CA CYS A 26 3.73 -5.61 -13.35
C CYS A 26 3.61 -5.21 -11.88
N LEU A 27 3.05 -4.02 -11.64
CA LEU A 27 3.10 -3.36 -10.33
C LEU A 27 2.62 -4.26 -9.18
N TRP A 28 1.44 -4.86 -9.30
CA TRP A 28 0.89 -5.68 -8.21
C TRP A 28 1.68 -6.97 -7.99
N VAL A 29 2.21 -7.58 -9.05
CA VAL A 29 3.10 -8.75 -8.95
C VAL A 29 4.39 -8.38 -8.25
N ASP A 30 5.00 -7.27 -8.63
CA ASP A 30 6.26 -6.80 -8.06
C ASP A 30 6.08 -6.36 -6.61
N THR A 31 4.96 -5.70 -6.29
CA THR A 31 4.60 -5.30 -4.93
C THR A 31 4.35 -6.51 -4.04
N PHE A 32 3.57 -7.49 -4.51
CA PHE A 32 3.31 -8.75 -3.78
C PHE A 32 4.61 -9.48 -3.46
N LYS A 33 5.46 -9.70 -4.47
CA LYS A 33 6.78 -10.34 -4.29
C LYS A 33 7.64 -9.58 -3.30
N ALA A 34 7.65 -8.25 -3.36
CA ALA A 34 8.44 -7.43 -2.46
C ALA A 34 7.96 -7.50 -1.01
N ILE A 35 6.65 -7.61 -0.78
CA ILE A 35 6.07 -7.82 0.56
C ILE A 35 6.39 -9.23 1.08
N GLU A 36 6.26 -10.26 0.24
CA GLU A 36 6.62 -11.66 0.60
C GLU A 36 8.09 -11.78 1.00
N GLU A 37 8.99 -11.19 0.22
CA GLU A 37 10.43 -11.22 0.46
C GLU A 37 10.88 -10.42 1.69
N ALA A 38 10.04 -9.52 2.22
CA ALA A 38 10.39 -8.63 3.31
C ALA A 38 10.70 -9.39 4.61
N GLN A 39 11.71 -8.94 5.34
CA GLN A 39 12.18 -9.61 6.57
C GLN A 39 12.32 -8.67 7.77
N LYS A 40 12.38 -7.35 7.54
CA LYS A 40 12.62 -6.37 8.60
C LYS A 40 11.44 -5.41 8.76
N PHE A 41 10.98 -4.82 7.65
CA PHE A 41 9.88 -3.88 7.71
C PHE A 41 9.04 -3.84 6.43
N ILE A 42 7.78 -3.49 6.60
CA ILE A 42 6.82 -3.14 5.55
C ILE A 42 6.10 -1.87 6.00
N TYR A 43 6.29 -0.76 5.30
CA TYR A 43 5.60 0.49 5.58
C TYR A 43 4.71 0.86 4.41
N VAL A 44 3.42 0.99 4.68
CA VAL A 44 2.41 1.37 3.69
C VAL A 44 1.90 2.76 4.06
N ALA A 45 1.87 3.66 3.08
CA ALA A 45 1.18 4.94 3.18
C ALA A 45 0.22 5.04 2.00
N GLY A 46 -1.07 5.14 2.28
CA GLY A 46 -2.11 5.22 1.25
C GLY A 46 -3.09 6.35 1.55
N TRP A 47 -3.74 6.85 0.50
CA TRP A 47 -4.96 7.64 0.69
C TRP A 47 -6.10 6.72 1.16
N ALA A 48 -6.13 5.49 0.66
CA ALA A 48 -7.01 4.42 1.09
C ALA A 48 -6.24 3.09 1.08
N VAL A 49 -6.59 2.19 2.00
CA VAL A 49 -6.07 0.82 2.02
C VAL A 49 -7.26 -0.11 2.25
N TRP A 50 -7.41 -1.12 1.41
CA TRP A 50 -8.46 -2.12 1.55
C TRP A 50 -7.84 -3.49 1.84
N THR A 51 -8.18 -4.05 2.99
CA THR A 51 -7.61 -5.32 3.47
C THR A 51 -8.02 -6.49 2.59
N ASP A 52 -9.16 -6.45 1.93
CA ASP A 52 -9.66 -7.57 1.12
C ASP A 52 -9.16 -7.50 -0.34
N LEU A 53 -8.30 -6.54 -0.66
CA LEU A 53 -7.67 -6.43 -1.96
C LEU A 53 -6.87 -7.69 -2.30
N HIS A 54 -7.07 -8.21 -3.51
CA HIS A 54 -6.22 -9.25 -4.10
C HIS A 54 -5.18 -8.62 -5.03
N LEU A 55 -3.90 -8.64 -4.61
CA LEU A 55 -2.79 -8.18 -5.47
C LEU A 55 -2.57 -9.11 -6.66
N LEU A 56 -2.78 -10.41 -6.47
CA LEU A 56 -2.69 -11.39 -7.54
C LEU A 56 -4.08 -11.96 -7.79
N ARG A 57 -4.37 -12.29 -9.05
CA ARG A 57 -5.65 -12.92 -9.43
C ARG A 57 -5.72 -14.40 -9.06
N ASP A 58 -4.64 -14.95 -8.51
CA ASP A 58 -4.58 -16.32 -8.04
C ASP A 58 -5.25 -16.42 -6.65
N PRO A 59 -6.31 -17.22 -6.48
CA PRO A 59 -6.99 -17.35 -5.19
C PRO A 59 -6.09 -17.83 -4.06
N GLU A 60 -5.00 -18.54 -4.35
CA GLU A 60 -4.11 -19.11 -3.33
C GLU A 60 -3.26 -18.04 -2.61
N THR A 61 -3.12 -16.85 -3.19
CA THR A 61 -2.24 -15.80 -2.63
C THR A 61 -2.86 -15.04 -1.46
N GLY A 62 -4.18 -15.19 -1.27
CA GLY A 62 -4.94 -14.56 -0.19
C GLY A 62 -5.11 -13.04 -0.35
N HIS A 63 -5.73 -12.46 0.67
CA HIS A 63 -6.00 -11.02 0.73
C HIS A 63 -4.79 -10.23 1.25
N LEU A 64 -4.68 -8.95 0.88
CA LEU A 64 -3.62 -8.05 1.35
C LEU A 64 -3.53 -8.00 2.89
N GLY A 65 -4.69 -7.95 3.57
CA GLY A 65 -4.76 -7.94 5.03
C GLY A 65 -4.10 -9.18 5.64
N GLU A 66 -4.44 -10.37 5.13
CA GLU A 66 -3.90 -11.65 5.60
C GLU A 66 -2.39 -11.74 5.35
N LEU A 67 -1.93 -11.27 4.19
CA LEU A 67 -0.51 -11.19 3.86
C LEU A 67 0.24 -10.32 4.89
N LEU A 68 -0.26 -9.11 5.18
CA LEU A 68 0.38 -8.21 6.14
C LEU A 68 0.37 -8.77 7.57
N VAL A 69 -0.72 -9.41 7.99
CA VAL A 69 -0.78 -10.09 9.30
C VAL A 69 0.25 -11.20 9.39
N ARG A 70 0.32 -12.07 8.38
CA ARG A 70 1.31 -13.17 8.35
C ARG A 70 2.74 -12.64 8.45
N LYS A 71 3.08 -11.61 7.67
CA LYS A 71 4.42 -10.98 7.74
C LYS A 71 4.70 -10.39 9.13
N ALA A 72 3.70 -9.77 9.76
CA ALA A 72 3.84 -9.26 11.13
C ALA A 72 4.04 -10.39 12.15
N GLU A 73 3.39 -11.54 11.96
CA GLU A 73 3.55 -12.72 12.79
C GLU A 73 4.94 -13.35 12.67
N GLU A 74 5.52 -13.35 11.46
CA GLU A 74 6.91 -13.75 11.16
C GLU A 74 7.96 -12.81 11.80
N GLY A 75 7.54 -11.68 12.39
CA GLY A 75 8.41 -10.73 13.08
C GLY A 75 8.83 -9.53 12.23
N VAL A 76 8.26 -9.36 11.04
CA VAL A 76 8.46 -8.16 10.21
C VAL A 76 7.69 -7.00 10.83
N ARG A 77 8.31 -5.82 10.93
CA ARG A 77 7.59 -4.63 11.42
C ARG A 77 6.66 -4.08 10.34
N VAL A 78 5.35 -4.18 10.55
CA VAL A 78 4.35 -3.70 9.59
C VAL A 78 3.66 -2.45 10.12
N LEU A 79 3.83 -1.32 9.42
CA LEU A 79 3.16 -0.05 9.72
C LEU A 79 2.29 0.36 8.54
N VAL A 80 1.03 0.67 8.81
CA VAL A 80 0.07 1.14 7.79
C VAL A 80 -0.42 2.52 8.17
N MET A 81 -0.14 3.51 7.32
CA MET A 81 -0.62 4.88 7.46
C MET A 81 -1.74 5.11 6.44
N VAL A 82 -2.96 5.32 6.93
CA VAL A 82 -4.13 5.64 6.10
C VAL A 82 -4.57 7.07 6.41
N TRP A 83 -5.06 7.79 5.41
CA TRP A 83 -5.67 9.09 5.65
C TRP A 83 -6.96 8.91 6.47
N ASP A 84 -7.05 9.64 7.58
CA ASP A 84 -8.23 9.69 8.45
C ASP A 84 -9.24 10.69 7.85
N GLU A 85 -10.34 10.18 7.30
CA GLU A 85 -11.40 10.99 6.72
C GLU A 85 -12.29 11.53 7.84
N ALA A 86 -12.36 12.86 7.98
CA ALA A 86 -13.10 13.51 9.08
C ALA A 86 -14.61 13.21 9.13
N MET A 87 -15.16 12.58 8.09
CA MET A 87 -16.57 12.18 7.97
C MET A 87 -16.78 10.66 8.08
N SER A 88 -15.70 9.88 8.16
CA SER A 88 -15.80 8.48 8.53
C SER A 88 -16.21 8.38 10.01
N THR A 89 -17.15 7.48 10.29
CA THR A 89 -17.74 7.29 11.63
C THR A 89 -17.99 5.80 11.85
N ASP A 90 -18.17 5.38 13.11
CA ASP A 90 -18.54 4.00 13.47
C ASP A 90 -19.79 3.46 12.72
N VAL A 91 -20.62 4.35 12.17
CA VAL A 91 -21.84 4.02 11.40
C VAL A 91 -21.55 3.87 9.90
N TYR A 92 -20.54 4.56 9.37
CA TYR A 92 -20.09 4.48 7.98
C TYR A 92 -18.56 4.33 7.92
N PRO A 93 -18.02 3.13 8.24
CA PRO A 93 -16.58 2.88 8.34
C PRO A 93 -15.85 2.83 6.98
N CYS A 94 -16.57 3.06 5.87
CA CYS A 94 -15.98 3.28 4.55
C CYS A 94 -15.80 4.78 4.26
N GLY A 95 -16.26 5.68 5.12
CA GLY A 95 -16.32 7.12 4.83
C GLY A 95 -17.32 7.48 3.73
N LEU A 96 -17.42 8.77 3.42
CA LEU A 96 -18.19 9.24 2.27
C LEU A 96 -17.43 8.97 0.96
N MET A 97 -16.09 8.80 1.06
CA MET A 97 -15.19 8.68 -0.08
C MET A 97 -14.66 7.26 -0.30
N GLY A 98 -15.12 6.25 0.45
CA GLY A 98 -14.70 4.86 0.26
C GLY A 98 -13.27 4.57 0.74
N THR A 99 -12.79 5.27 1.77
CA THR A 99 -11.39 5.23 2.25
C THR A 99 -11.06 3.99 3.08
N HIS A 100 -12.08 3.27 3.57
CA HIS A 100 -11.96 2.05 4.38
C HIS A 100 -11.06 2.19 5.62
N ASP A 101 -10.94 3.39 6.17
CA ASP A 101 -9.99 3.73 7.21
C ASP A 101 -10.31 3.06 8.56
N GLU A 102 -11.53 3.18 9.10
CA GLU A 102 -11.87 2.46 10.33
C GLU A 102 -12.03 0.96 10.12
N ALA A 103 -12.49 0.53 8.94
CA ALA A 103 -12.56 -0.88 8.60
C ALA A 103 -11.15 -1.52 8.66
N THR A 104 -10.15 -0.84 8.10
CA THR A 104 -8.75 -1.26 8.12
C THR A 104 -8.17 -1.23 9.53
N GLN A 105 -8.39 -0.16 10.30
CA GLN A 105 -7.93 -0.09 11.69
C GLN A 105 -8.55 -1.21 12.53
N LYS A 106 -9.85 -1.47 12.37
CA LYS A 106 -10.57 -2.52 13.09
C LYS A 106 -10.08 -3.92 12.71
N TYR A 107 -9.83 -4.18 11.42
CA TYR A 107 -9.29 -5.44 10.94
C TYR A 107 -7.95 -5.78 11.62
N PHE A 108 -7.05 -4.80 11.69
CA PHE A 108 -5.72 -5.01 12.28
C PHE A 108 -5.67 -4.88 13.81
N GLY A 109 -6.76 -4.44 14.48
CA GLY A 109 -6.75 -4.09 15.90
C GLY A 109 -6.35 -5.21 16.87
N ASN A 110 -6.47 -6.48 16.47
CA ASN A 110 -6.04 -7.64 17.26
C ASN A 110 -4.78 -8.34 16.69
N THR A 111 -4.07 -7.68 15.78
CA THR A 111 -2.91 -8.23 15.06
C THR A 111 -1.64 -7.51 15.47
N LYS A 112 -0.48 -7.94 14.94
CA LYS A 112 0.81 -7.26 15.14
C LYS A 112 1.05 -6.11 14.15
N VAL A 113 0.10 -5.83 13.26
CA VAL A 113 0.18 -4.72 12.31
C VAL A 113 -0.23 -3.44 13.03
N GLU A 114 0.63 -2.42 12.99
CA GLU A 114 0.32 -1.11 13.59
C GLU A 114 -0.32 -0.20 12.54
N VAL A 115 -1.55 0.24 12.79
CA VAL A 115 -2.27 1.17 11.91
C VAL A 115 -2.30 2.57 12.52
N PHE A 116 -1.91 3.56 11.72
CA PHE A 116 -1.96 4.97 12.07
C PHE A 116 -2.93 5.71 11.14
N LEU A 117 -4.04 6.17 11.71
CA LEU A 117 -4.98 7.07 11.04
C LEU A 117 -4.39 8.49 11.09
N ALA A 118 -4.11 9.05 9.92
CA ALA A 118 -3.39 10.30 9.75
C ALA A 118 -4.36 11.42 9.31
N PRO A 119 -4.94 12.21 10.23
CA PRO A 119 -5.79 13.32 9.87
C PRO A 119 -4.98 14.45 9.25
N ARG A 120 -5.53 15.05 8.19
CA ARG A 120 -4.88 16.19 7.55
C ARG A 120 -5.13 17.46 8.35
N GLN A 121 -4.10 17.97 9.02
CA GLN A 121 -4.21 19.19 9.82
C GLN A 121 -3.22 20.27 9.41
N LYS A 122 -3.66 21.54 9.51
CA LYS A 122 -2.81 22.72 9.35
C LYS A 122 -2.26 23.15 10.71
N ASN A 123 -0.93 23.28 10.81
CA ASN A 123 -0.28 23.75 12.03
C ASN A 123 -0.52 25.27 12.23
N LYS A 124 -0.73 25.70 13.48
CA LYS A 124 -0.99 27.11 13.88
C LYS A 124 -2.17 27.79 13.14
N ALA A 125 -3.26 27.07 12.92
CA ALA A 125 -4.47 27.60 12.28
C ALA A 125 -5.62 27.85 13.28
N LYS A 126 -6.51 28.79 12.97
CA LYS A 126 -7.76 29.03 13.72
C LYS A 126 -8.69 27.82 13.61
N LEU A 127 -9.61 27.63 14.56
CA LEU A 127 -10.52 26.47 14.61
C LEU A 127 -11.28 26.24 13.28
N LEU A 128 -11.87 27.29 12.70
CA LEU A 128 -12.57 27.20 11.41
C LEU A 128 -11.66 26.76 10.26
N GLU A 129 -10.42 27.24 10.23
CA GLU A 129 -9.45 26.83 9.21
C GLU A 129 -8.98 25.39 9.41
N ARG A 130 -8.82 24.94 10.67
CA ARG A 130 -8.46 23.55 10.98
C ARG A 130 -9.56 22.59 10.55
N ASN A 131 -10.81 22.94 10.84
CA ASN A 131 -11.98 22.16 10.41
C ASN A 131 -12.06 22.13 8.87
N TRP A 132 -11.93 23.28 8.21
CA TRP A 132 -11.93 23.34 6.75
C TRP A 132 -10.84 22.46 6.14
N VAL A 133 -9.61 22.54 6.67
CA VAL A 133 -8.49 21.77 6.14
C VAL A 133 -8.69 20.27 6.37
N GLY A 134 -9.15 19.87 7.55
CA GLY A 134 -9.42 18.47 7.88
C GLY A 134 -10.52 17.84 7.05
N THR A 135 -11.50 18.62 6.60
CA THR A 135 -12.59 18.13 5.74
C THR A 135 -12.26 18.17 4.25
N THR A 136 -11.36 19.04 3.79
CA THR A 136 -11.15 19.28 2.34
C THR A 136 -9.80 18.84 1.78
N TYR A 137 -8.78 18.66 2.63
CA TYR A 137 -7.45 18.22 2.19
C TYR A 137 -7.15 16.84 2.74
N THR A 138 -6.35 16.08 2.00
CA THR A 138 -6.06 14.68 2.32
C THR A 138 -4.55 14.42 2.41
N HIS A 139 -4.18 13.31 3.04
CA HIS A 139 -2.88 12.68 2.79
C HIS A 139 -3.02 11.82 1.54
N HIS A 140 -2.50 12.28 0.39
CA HIS A 140 -2.73 11.63 -0.91
C HIS A 140 -1.56 10.78 -1.42
N GLN A 141 -0.54 10.60 -0.57
CA GLN A 141 0.65 9.81 -0.89
C GLN A 141 0.33 8.32 -0.95
N LYS A 142 0.86 7.64 -1.96
CA LYS A 142 0.68 6.22 -2.23
C LYS A 142 2.07 5.59 -2.32
N CYS A 143 2.46 4.90 -1.27
CA CYS A 143 3.81 4.41 -1.11
C CYS A 143 3.83 3.08 -0.35
N VAL A 144 4.63 2.14 -0.86
CA VAL A 144 4.99 0.91 -0.15
C VAL A 144 6.51 0.87 -0.04
N LEU A 145 7.03 0.85 1.19
CA LEU A 145 8.46 0.70 1.47
C LEU A 145 8.71 -0.64 2.14
N VAL A 146 9.67 -1.40 1.62
CA VAL A 146 10.06 -2.71 2.17
C VAL A 146 11.57 -2.90 2.12
N ASP A 147 12.07 -3.83 2.92
CA ASP A 147 13.43 -4.33 2.76
C ASP A 147 13.47 -5.54 1.81
N GLY A 148 14.33 -5.53 0.81
CA GLY A 148 14.48 -6.61 -0.17
C GLY A 148 15.90 -7.18 -0.25
N PRO A 149 16.04 -8.40 -0.80
CA PRO A 149 17.35 -9.00 -1.02
C PRO A 149 18.19 -8.19 -2.03
N ILE A 150 19.51 -8.35 -1.93
CA ILE A 150 20.48 -7.86 -2.90
C ILE A 150 20.98 -9.07 -3.69
N GLU A 151 20.95 -8.96 -5.02
CA GLU A 151 21.42 -10.04 -5.88
C GLU A 151 22.90 -10.34 -5.61
N GLY A 152 23.22 -11.61 -5.38
CA GLY A 152 24.58 -12.05 -5.03
C GLY A 152 25.01 -11.80 -3.58
N ASP A 153 24.12 -11.32 -2.70
CA ASP A 153 24.43 -11.11 -1.28
C ASP A 153 23.29 -11.62 -0.38
N SER A 154 23.57 -12.71 0.35
CA SER A 154 22.62 -13.35 1.25
C SER A 154 22.50 -12.66 2.61
N THR A 155 23.38 -11.71 2.93
CA THR A 155 23.48 -11.11 4.26
C THR A 155 22.94 -9.69 4.30
N ARG A 156 23.18 -8.90 3.25
CA ARG A 156 22.74 -7.51 3.16
C ARG A 156 21.40 -7.41 2.44
N ARG A 157 20.63 -6.40 2.87
CA ARG A 157 19.30 -6.10 2.33
C ARG A 157 19.25 -4.63 1.95
N ARG A 158 18.45 -4.29 0.94
CA ARG A 158 18.27 -2.92 0.43
C ARG A 158 16.85 -2.43 0.65
N LEU A 159 16.68 -1.12 0.69
CA LEU A 159 15.35 -0.51 0.67
C LEU A 159 14.80 -0.57 -0.76
N LYS A 160 13.58 -1.08 -0.89
CA LYS A 160 12.74 -0.99 -2.10
C LYS A 160 11.57 -0.06 -1.78
N ALA A 161 11.21 0.82 -2.72
CA ALA A 161 10.07 1.71 -2.57
C ALA A 161 9.24 1.73 -3.86
N PHE A 162 7.93 1.61 -3.71
CA PHE A 162 6.95 1.80 -4.76
C PHE A 162 6.26 3.12 -4.50
N VAL A 163 6.28 4.04 -5.46
CA VAL A 163 5.63 5.35 -5.37
C VAL A 163 4.88 5.59 -6.67
N GLY A 164 3.63 6.04 -6.59
CA GLY A 164 2.84 6.26 -7.79
C GLY A 164 1.44 6.81 -7.53
N GLY A 165 0.54 6.55 -8.48
CA GLY A 165 -0.86 6.99 -8.44
C GLY A 165 -1.87 5.91 -8.04
N ILE A 166 -1.43 4.66 -7.82
CA ILE A 166 -2.29 3.51 -7.52
C ILE A 166 -2.25 3.24 -6.02
N ASP A 167 -3.40 3.36 -5.34
CA ASP A 167 -3.58 2.95 -3.94
C ASP A 167 -3.74 1.43 -3.83
N LEU A 168 -3.57 0.91 -2.62
CA LEU A 168 -3.88 -0.48 -2.29
C LEU A 168 -5.36 -0.61 -1.90
N THR A 169 -6.27 -0.28 -2.83
CA THR A 169 -7.73 -0.28 -2.63
C THR A 169 -8.45 -0.82 -3.87
N ASP A 170 -9.79 -0.86 -3.84
CA ASP A 170 -10.73 -1.25 -4.92
C ASP A 170 -10.75 -0.32 -6.15
#